data_AF-A0AAV8END6-F1
#
_entry.id   AF-A0AAV8END6-F1
#
_cell.length_a   1.000
_cell.length_b   1.000
_cell.length_c   1.000
_cell.angle_alpha   90.00
_cell.angle_beta   90.00
_cell.angle_gamma   90.00
#
_symmetry.space_group_name_H-M   'P 1'
#
loop_
_entity.id
_entity.type
_entity.pdbx_description
1 polymer ?
#
loop_
_entity_poly.entity_id
_entity_poly.type
_entity_poly.pdbx_seq_one_letter_code
_entity_poly.pdbx_strand_id
1 'polypeptide(L)'
;MESRALVLLLVPLASLFLLLGSTSAQLSVNYYSKTCPNAEEIVRKEMIQILSVAPSFAGPFLRLHFHDCFVRGCDGSVLLDSTPGNKAEKKALPN
;
A
#
# COMPACT_ATOMS: atom_id res chain seq x y z
N MET A 1 43.36 29.23 0.20
CA MET A 1 41.97 29.75 0.23
C MET A 1 41.04 28.74 -0.43
N GLU A 2 41.39 28.31 -1.64
CA GLU A 2 40.78 27.22 -2.43
C GLU A 2 40.37 25.95 -1.64
N SER A 3 41.27 25.38 -0.85
CA SER A 3 41.02 24.10 -0.15
C SER A 3 39.97 24.23 0.98
N ARG A 4 39.88 25.40 1.63
CA ARG A 4 38.85 25.66 2.64
C ARG A 4 37.48 25.90 2.01
N ALA A 5 37.44 26.60 0.88
CA ALA A 5 36.22 26.78 0.10
C ALA A 5 35.69 25.44 -0.41
N LEU A 6 36.59 24.54 -0.85
CA LEU A 6 36.24 23.19 -1.30
C LEU A 6 35.64 22.34 -0.17
N VAL A 7 36.25 22.37 1.02
CA VAL A 7 35.73 21.64 2.20
C VAL A 7 34.36 22.17 2.65
N LEU A 8 34.16 23.50 2.64
CA LEU A 8 32.88 24.13 2.99
C LEU A 8 31.74 23.77 2.01
N LEU A 9 32.07 23.39 0.78
CA LEU A 9 31.10 23.00 -0.26
C LEU A 9 30.86 21.48 -0.30
N LEU A 10 31.91 20.67 -0.15
CA LEU A 10 31.83 19.21 -0.31
C LEU A 10 31.23 18.50 0.91
N VAL A 11 31.51 18.97 2.13
CA VAL A 11 30.99 18.36 3.37
C VAL A 11 29.45 18.42 3.47
N PRO A 12 28.77 19.58 3.25
CA PRO A 12 27.31 19.64 3.29
C PRO A 12 26.66 18.85 2.14
N LEU A 13 27.31 18.81 0.96
CA LEU A 13 26.80 18.05 -0.19
C LEU A 13 26.86 16.54 0.05
N ALA A 14 27.95 16.04 0.64
CA ALA A 14 28.08 14.64 1.03
C ALA A 14 27.09 14.24 2.13
N SER A 15 26.86 15.12 3.12
CA SER A 15 25.88 14.87 4.17
C SER A 15 24.43 14.94 3.67
N LEU A 16 24.13 15.80 2.69
CA LEU A 16 22.84 15.78 1.99
C LEU A 16 22.63 14.46 1.22
N PHE A 17 23.67 13.92 0.60
CA PHE A 17 23.61 12.62 -0.09
C PHE A 17 23.38 11.44 0.86
N LEU A 18 23.88 11.51 2.08
CA LEU A 18 23.63 10.51 3.13
C LEU A 18 22.22 10.61 3.73
N LEU A 19 21.58 11.77 3.63
CA LEU A 19 20.19 12.00 4.05
C LEU A 19 19.17 11.60 2.97
N LEU A 20 19.60 11.44 1.71
CA LEU A 20 18.80 10.88 0.63
C LEU A 20 18.71 9.36 0.78
N GLY A 21 17.81 8.90 1.65
CA GLY A 21 17.48 7.49 1.77
C GLY A 21 16.97 6.91 0.44
N SER A 22 17.43 5.72 0.08
CA SER A 22 16.89 5.00 -1.08
C SER A 22 15.49 4.49 -0.75
N THR A 23 14.47 4.97 -1.46
CA THR A 23 13.13 4.37 -1.41
C THR A 23 13.08 3.21 -2.40
N SER A 24 12.83 1.99 -1.91
CA SER A 24 12.59 0.84 -2.78
C SER A 24 11.09 0.70 -3.01
N ALA A 25 10.63 0.98 -4.22
CA ALA A 25 9.27 0.64 -4.62
C ALA A 25 9.22 -0.88 -4.89
N GLN A 26 8.64 -1.64 -3.95
CA GLN A 26 8.51 -3.10 -4.06
C GLN A 26 7.37 -3.54 -5.00
N LEU A 27 6.47 -2.62 -5.35
CA LEU A 27 5.31 -2.90 -6.20
C LEU A 27 5.63 -2.68 -7.67
N SER A 28 5.09 -3.56 -8.52
CA SER A 28 5.15 -3.42 -9.97
C SER A 28 3.80 -3.70 -10.61
N VAL A 29 3.49 -2.96 -11.67
CA VAL A 29 2.34 -3.28 -12.53
C VAL A 29 2.61 -4.62 -13.21
N ASN A 30 1.57 -5.45 -13.36
CA ASN A 30 1.68 -6.81 -13.90
C ASN A 30 2.58 -7.76 -13.05
N TYR A 31 2.68 -7.54 -11.73
CA TYR A 31 3.44 -8.39 -10.82
C TYR A 31 3.14 -9.90 -11.01
N TYR A 32 1.87 -10.23 -11.24
CA TYR A 32 1.40 -11.62 -11.41
C TYR A 32 1.54 -12.17 -12.85
N SER A 33 2.07 -11.41 -13.81
CA SER A 33 2.12 -11.82 -15.23
C SER A 33 2.77 -13.19 -15.49
N LYS A 34 3.71 -13.62 -14.64
CA LYS A 34 4.41 -14.91 -14.78
C LYS A 34 3.79 -16.04 -13.97
N THR A 35 3.14 -15.73 -12.85
CA THR A 35 2.66 -16.72 -11.88
C THR A 35 1.16 -16.94 -11.97
N CYS A 36 0.39 -15.88 -12.23
CA CYS A 36 -1.05 -15.90 -12.41
C CYS A 36 -1.46 -14.78 -13.40
N PRO A 37 -1.25 -14.98 -14.72
CA PRO A 37 -1.46 -13.92 -15.72
C PRO A 37 -2.90 -13.40 -15.78
N ASN A 38 -3.87 -14.22 -15.40
CA ASN A 38 -5.29 -13.87 -15.45
C ASN A 38 -5.81 -13.26 -14.14
N ALA A 39 -4.95 -12.99 -13.14
CA ALA A 39 -5.37 -12.52 -11.82
C ALA A 39 -6.25 -11.25 -11.90
N GLU A 40 -5.79 -10.22 -12.63
CA GLU A 40 -6.52 -8.96 -12.77
C GLU A 40 -7.83 -9.12 -13.57
N GLU A 41 -7.85 -10.01 -14.56
CA GLU A 41 -9.05 -10.29 -15.35
C GLU A 41 -10.12 -11.00 -14.50
N ILE A 42 -9.72 -12.01 -13.73
CA ILE A 42 -10.61 -12.75 -12.83
C ILE A 42 -11.24 -11.79 -11.81
N VAL A 43 -10.42 -10.98 -11.11
CA VAL A 43 -10.93 -10.00 -10.15
C VAL A 43 -11.91 -9.02 -10.81
N ARG A 44 -11.58 -8.49 -11.99
CA ARG A 44 -12.47 -7.57 -12.73
C ARG A 44 -13.80 -8.23 -13.07
N LYS A 45 -13.79 -9.47 -13.56
CA LYS A 45 -14.99 -10.20 -13.94
C LYS A 45 -15.91 -10.44 -12.75
N GLU A 46 -15.36 -10.89 -11.62
CA GLU A 46 -16.13 -11.10 -10.39
C GLU A 46 -16.73 -9.78 -9.88
N MET A 47 -15.95 -8.69 -9.88
CA MET A 47 -16.45 -7.38 -9.48
C MET A 47 -17.59 -6.89 -10.38
N ILE A 48 -17.50 -7.07 -11.71
CA ILE A 48 -18.58 -6.72 -12.63
C ILE A 48 -19.85 -7.53 -12.30
N GLN A 49 -19.71 -8.82 -12.06
CA GLN A 49 -20.84 -9.69 -11.73
C GLN A 49 -21.50 -9.24 -10.41
N ILE A 50 -20.72 -9.02 -9.35
CA ILE A 50 -21.23 -8.57 -8.05
C ILE A 50 -21.96 -7.22 -8.20
N LEU A 51 -21.34 -6.26 -8.89
CA LEU A 51 -21.89 -4.92 -9.04
C LEU A 51 -23.11 -4.87 -9.97
N SER A 52 -23.27 -5.81 -10.89
CA SER A 52 -24.49 -5.91 -11.71
C SER A 52 -25.73 -6.27 -10.89
N VAL A 53 -25.54 -7.00 -9.79
CA VAL A 53 -26.62 -7.42 -8.87
C VAL A 53 -26.76 -6.44 -7.70
N ALA A 54 -25.64 -5.93 -7.19
CA ALA A 54 -25.57 -5.02 -6.05
C ALA A 54 -24.67 -3.80 -6.34
N PRO A 55 -25.15 -2.81 -7.13
CA PRO A 55 -24.37 -1.60 -7.44
C PRO A 55 -23.94 -0.82 -6.19
N SER A 56 -24.72 -0.92 -5.10
CA SER A 56 -24.44 -0.28 -3.82
C SER A 56 -23.13 -0.75 -3.15
N PHE A 57 -22.53 -1.85 -3.60
CA PHE A 57 -21.26 -2.35 -3.06
C PHE A 57 -20.02 -1.64 -3.60
N ALA A 58 -20.13 -0.85 -4.67
CA ALA A 58 -18.98 -0.12 -5.21
C ALA A 58 -18.33 0.82 -4.16
N GLY A 59 -19.16 1.57 -3.42
CA GLY A 59 -18.70 2.44 -2.33
C GLY A 59 -18.05 1.66 -1.17
N PRO A 60 -18.73 0.65 -0.59
CA PRO A 60 -18.17 -0.22 0.43
C PRO A 60 -16.84 -0.89 0.06
N PHE A 61 -16.66 -1.37 -1.18
CA PHE A 61 -15.38 -1.96 -1.60
C PHE A 61 -14.24 -0.94 -1.63
N LEU A 62 -14.51 0.27 -2.15
CA LEU A 62 -13.52 1.35 -2.12
C LEU A 62 -13.18 1.76 -0.67
N ARG A 63 -14.21 1.86 0.18
CA ARG A 63 -14.06 2.16 1.60
C ARG A 63 -13.23 1.09 2.31
N LEU A 64 -13.42 -0.19 1.99
CA LEU A 64 -12.68 -1.29 2.59
C LEU A 64 -11.18 -1.18 2.27
N HIS A 65 -10.81 -0.92 1.01
CA HIS A 65 -9.42 -0.69 0.63
C HIS A 65 -8.82 0.53 1.33
N PHE A 66 -9.59 1.62 1.44
CA PHE A 66 -9.18 2.80 2.19
C PHE A 66 -8.93 2.48 3.67
N HIS A 67 -9.86 1.81 4.35
CA HIS A 67 -9.74 1.48 5.77
C HIS A 67 -8.53 0.57 6.05
N ASP A 68 -8.26 -0.40 5.17
CA ASP A 68 -7.07 -1.26 5.26
C ASP A 68 -5.80 -0.41 5.17
N CYS A 69 -5.62 0.32 4.08
CA CYS A 69 -4.41 1.11 3.86
C CYS A 69 -4.17 2.20 4.91
N PHE A 70 -5.23 2.78 5.48
CA PHE A 70 -5.11 3.87 6.44
C PHE A 70 -4.64 3.39 7.82
N VAL A 71 -4.92 2.13 8.18
CA VAL A 71 -4.50 1.53 9.44
C VAL A 71 -3.26 0.69 9.18
N ARG A 72 -2.08 1.26 9.43
CA ARG A 72 -0.78 0.56 9.44
C ARG A 72 -0.33 -0.06 8.11
N GLY A 73 -1.13 0.00 7.04
CA GLY A 73 -0.72 -0.30 5.67
C GLY A 73 -1.71 -1.18 4.91
N CYS A 74 -1.50 -1.34 3.60
CA CYS A 74 -2.38 -2.16 2.74
C CYS A 74 -1.97 -3.64 2.82
N ASP A 75 -2.28 -4.30 3.93
CA ASP A 75 -1.87 -5.68 4.21
C ASP A 75 -3.03 -6.68 4.35
N GLY A 76 -4.28 -6.23 4.19
CA GLY A 76 -5.48 -7.04 4.33
C GLY A 76 -5.87 -7.35 5.77
N SER A 77 -5.23 -6.72 6.76
CA SER A 77 -5.49 -6.93 8.20
C SER A 77 -6.95 -6.65 8.58
N VAL A 78 -7.63 -5.71 7.91
CA VAL A 78 -9.04 -5.38 8.17
C VAL A 78 -9.99 -6.58 7.94
N LEU A 79 -9.56 -7.55 7.11
CA LEU A 79 -10.35 -8.73 6.77
C LEU A 79 -10.35 -9.79 7.88
N LEU A 80 -9.39 -9.73 8.82
CA LEU A 80 -9.25 -10.70 9.90
C LEU A 80 -10.43 -10.67 10.87
N ASP A 81 -10.80 -11.84 11.37
CA ASP A 81 -11.78 -11.98 12.45
C ASP A 81 -11.10 -12.03 13.82
N SER A 82 -11.85 -11.64 14.85
CA SER A 82 -11.34 -11.71 16.23
C SER A 82 -11.21 -13.17 16.67
N THR A 83 -10.16 -13.45 17.44
CA THR A 83 -9.92 -14.76 18.06
C THR A 83 -9.91 -14.61 19.58
N PRO A 84 -10.01 -15.72 20.35
CA PRO A 84 -9.85 -15.63 21.80
C PRO A 84 -8.51 -14.97 22.17
N GLY A 85 -8.56 -13.85 22.89
CA GLY A 85 -7.37 -13.08 23.28
C GLY A 85 -6.85 -12.08 22.23
N ASN A 86 -7.46 -11.98 21.04
CA ASN A 86 -7.10 -10.99 20.03
C ASN A 86 -8.34 -10.33 19.39
N LYS A 87 -8.45 -9.01 19.53
CA LYS A 87 -9.54 -8.23 18.95
C LYS A 87 -9.12 -7.68 17.59
N ALA A 88 -9.82 -8.10 16.54
CA ALA A 88 -9.56 -7.64 15.18
C ALA A 88 -10.15 -6.24 14.92
N GLU A 89 -9.60 -5.58 13.91
CA GLU A 89 -10.00 -4.25 13.45
C GLU A 89 -11.48 -4.18 13.07
N LYS A 90 -12.04 -5.27 12.56
CA LYS A 90 -13.47 -5.41 12.22
C LYS A 90 -14.44 -5.10 13.38
N LYS A 91 -13.95 -5.04 14.63
CA LYS A 91 -14.74 -4.68 15.83
C LYS A 91 -14.42 -3.27 16.36
N ALA A 92 -13.65 -2.48 15.62
CA ALA A 92 -13.42 -1.07 15.92
C ALA A 92 -14.65 -0.23 15.55
N LEU A 93 -14.90 0.86 16.29
CA LEU A 93 -16.07 1.72 16.07
C LEU A 93 -16.24 2.22 14.62
N PRO A 94 -15.17 2.54 13.87
CA PRO A 94 -15.32 2.96 12.49
C PRO A 94 -15.69 1.84 11.51
N ASN A 95 -15.64 0.56 11.88
CA ASN A 95 -15.75 -0.58 10.95
C ASN A 95 -17.10 -1.28 10.97
#